data_AF-A0A0D2MA48-F1
#
_entry.id   AF-A0A0D2MA48-F1
#
_cell.length_a   1.000
_cell.length_b   1.000
_cell.length_c   1.000
_cell.angle_alpha   90.00
_cell.angle_beta   90.00
_cell.angle_gamma   90.00
#
_symmetry.space_group_name_H-M   'P 1'
#
loop_
_entity.id
_entity.type
_entity.pdbx_description
1 polymer ?
#
loop_
_entity_poly.entity_id
_entity_poly.type
_entity_poly.pdbx_seq_one_letter_code
_entity_poly.pdbx_strand_id
1 'polypeptide(L)'
;MTSEFIPRASLDSFHPGLVDAELKSLKLLSRRLQSSLTILGAELQLLRRLYYKNKNQHRGALFWRNVSELQRYLHKLEDLNLQDSIITLRNAFYGTTAASSSSMKGTWTHCPGRRYLSKIAAQYHVATQLLNKVDNIQNAFLAMVLTSVSIHSYPKSV
;
A
#
# COMPACT_ATOMS: atom_id res chain seq x y z
N MET A 1 3.43 9.75 22.42
CA MET A 1 2.65 10.78 21.72
C MET A 1 1.19 10.52 21.99
N THR A 2 0.53 11.41 22.71
CA THR A 2 -0.84 11.27 23.19
C THR A 2 -1.82 11.40 22.03
N SER A 3 -2.34 10.27 21.54
CA SER A 3 -3.51 10.24 20.68
C SER A 3 -4.70 10.78 21.48
N GLU A 4 -5.17 11.97 21.13
CA GLU A 4 -6.45 12.49 21.63
C GLU A 4 -7.55 11.53 21.15
N PHE A 5 -8.14 10.81 22.10
CA PHE A 5 -9.27 9.93 21.86
C PHE A 5 -10.52 10.62 22.36
N ILE A 6 -11.51 10.76 21.50
CA ILE A 6 -12.80 11.38 21.83
C ILE A 6 -13.75 10.24 22.23
N PRO A 7 -14.25 10.19 23.48
CA PRO A 7 -15.20 9.17 23.90
C PRO A 7 -16.47 9.21 23.04
N ARG A 8 -16.99 8.04 22.65
CA ARG A 8 -18.22 7.94 21.86
C ARG A 8 -19.39 8.72 22.47
N ALA A 9 -19.53 8.65 23.79
CA ALA A 9 -20.61 9.31 24.53
C ALA A 9 -20.59 10.84 24.44
N SER A 10 -19.45 11.44 24.07
CA SER A 10 -19.33 12.90 23.88
C SER A 10 -19.68 13.36 22.45
N LEU A 11 -20.00 12.43 21.55
CA LEU A 11 -20.35 12.70 20.16
C LEU A 11 -21.89 12.77 20.03
N ASP A 12 -22.53 13.68 20.76
CA ASP A 12 -24.01 13.81 20.90
C ASP A 12 -24.77 14.14 19.59
N SER A 13 -24.10 14.21 18.44
CA SER A 13 -24.71 14.56 17.14
C SER A 13 -24.22 13.70 15.97
N PHE A 14 -23.38 12.70 16.23
CA PHE A 14 -22.76 11.90 15.18
C PHE A 14 -23.56 10.61 14.96
N HIS A 15 -24.00 10.32 13.73
CA HIS A 15 -24.70 9.08 13.42
C HIS A 15 -23.78 7.88 13.66
N PRO A 16 -23.96 7.10 14.75
CA PRO A 16 -23.02 6.04 15.11
C PRO A 16 -22.96 4.94 14.04
N GLY A 17 -24.07 4.77 13.29
CA GLY A 17 -24.18 3.84 12.17
C GLY A 17 -23.24 4.14 11.00
N LEU A 18 -22.86 5.41 10.77
CA LEU A 18 -21.86 5.76 9.74
C LEU A 18 -20.48 5.26 10.14
N VAL A 19 -20.08 5.44 11.40
CA VAL A 19 -18.80 4.93 11.92
C VAL A 19 -18.78 3.40 11.87
N ASP A 20 -19.90 2.75 12.23
CA ASP A 20 -20.01 1.29 12.13
C ASP A 20 -19.89 0.79 10.69
N ALA A 21 -20.48 1.50 9.72
CA ALA A 21 -20.34 1.18 8.30
C ALA A 21 -18.89 1.35 7.82
N GLU A 22 -18.24 2.46 8.18
CA GLU A 22 -16.84 2.71 7.83
C GLU A 22 -15.88 1.70 8.47
N LEU A 23 -16.09 1.30 9.72
CA LEU A 23 -15.27 0.27 10.37
C LEU A 23 -15.43 -1.11 9.71
N LYS A 24 -16.63 -1.43 9.23
CA LYS A 24 -16.86 -2.64 8.41
C LYS A 24 -16.11 -2.57 7.08
N SER A 25 -16.20 -1.43 6.39
CA SER A 25 -15.44 -1.18 5.15
C SER A 25 -13.93 -1.29 5.40
N LEU A 26 -13.42 -0.69 6.48
CA LEU A 26 -12.02 -0.73 6.86
C LEU A 26 -11.53 -2.16 7.14
N LYS A 27 -12.36 -3.00 7.77
CA LYS A 27 -12.07 -4.42 7.96
C LYS A 27 -11.97 -5.18 6.65
N LEU A 28 -12.88 -4.93 5.72
CA LEU A 28 -12.84 -5.54 4.39
C LEU A 28 -11.60 -5.09 3.61
N LEU A 29 -11.32 -3.79 3.60
CA LEU A 29 -10.17 -3.20 2.93
C LEU A 29 -8.85 -3.71 3.51
N SER A 30 -8.74 -3.85 4.83
CA SER A 30 -7.56 -4.44 5.48
C SER A 30 -7.30 -5.88 5.04
N ARG A 31 -8.35 -6.69 4.82
CA ARG A 31 -8.19 -8.05 4.28
C ARG A 31 -7.73 -8.05 2.83
N ARG A 32 -8.31 -7.18 2.00
CA ARG A 32 -7.91 -7.03 0.59
C ARG A 32 -6.47 -6.52 0.47
N LEU A 33 -6.11 -5.52 1.26
CA LEU A 33 -4.78 -4.95 1.34
C LEU A 33 -3.75 -6.02 1.72
N GLN A 34 -4.03 -6.86 2.72
CA GLN A 34 -3.16 -7.99 3.07
C GLN A 34 -2.89 -8.88 1.86
N SER A 35 -3.94 -9.26 1.13
CA SER A 35 -3.79 -10.12 -0.06
C SER A 35 -2.91 -9.46 -1.10
N SER A 36 -3.14 -8.17 -1.39
CA SER A 36 -2.34 -7.41 -2.36
C SER A 36 -0.89 -7.26 -1.93
N LEU A 37 -0.62 -6.98 -0.65
CA LEU A 37 0.74 -6.87 -0.11
C LEU A 37 1.48 -8.21 -0.13
N THR A 38 0.79 -9.33 0.08
CA THR A 38 1.39 -10.67 -0.04
C THR A 38 1.84 -10.94 -1.48
N ILE A 39 1.01 -10.61 -2.46
CA ILE A 39 1.36 -10.75 -3.89
C ILE A 39 2.56 -9.85 -4.22
N LEU A 40 2.49 -8.59 -3.81
CA LEU A 40 3.56 -7.62 -4.05
C LEU A 40 4.89 -8.06 -3.42
N GLY A 41 4.85 -8.64 -2.22
CA GLY A 41 6.02 -9.18 -1.53
C GLY A 41 6.66 -10.32 -2.33
N ALA A 42 5.86 -11.21 -2.91
CA ALA A 42 6.36 -12.28 -3.78
C ALA A 42 7.03 -11.72 -5.05
N GLU A 43 6.40 -10.74 -5.71
CA GLU A 43 6.96 -10.08 -6.88
C GLU A 43 8.28 -9.36 -6.57
N LEU A 44 8.35 -8.67 -5.43
CA LEU A 44 9.57 -8.00 -4.98
C LEU A 44 10.69 -8.99 -4.69
N GLN A 45 10.39 -10.16 -4.09
CA GLN A 45 11.39 -11.20 -3.89
C GLN A 45 11.95 -11.73 -5.21
N LEU A 46 11.10 -11.94 -6.22
CA LEU A 46 11.55 -12.32 -7.57
C LEU A 46 12.43 -11.23 -8.18
N LEU A 47 12.00 -9.96 -8.07
CA LEU A 47 12.77 -8.82 -8.56
C LEU A 47 14.13 -8.69 -7.86
N ARG A 48 14.20 -8.95 -6.55
CA ARG A 48 15.46 -8.98 -5.78
C ARG A 48 16.42 -10.06 -6.27
N ARG A 49 15.92 -11.27 -6.54
CA ARG A 49 16.73 -12.37 -7.09
C ARG A 49 17.25 -12.05 -8.49
N LEU A 50 16.38 -11.52 -9.36
CA LEU A 50 16.75 -11.07 -10.71
C LEU A 50 17.79 -9.96 -10.65
N TYR A 51 17.60 -8.99 -9.75
CA TYR A 51 18.53 -7.89 -9.57
C TYR A 51 19.92 -8.39 -9.16
N TYR A 52 19.98 -9.26 -8.14
CA TYR A 52 21.25 -9.79 -7.64
C TYR A 52 22.03 -10.53 -8.74
N LYS A 53 21.34 -11.36 -9.55
CA LYS A 53 21.97 -12.13 -10.63
C LYS A 53 22.52 -11.27 -11.77
N ASN A 54 21.82 -10.19 -12.13
CA ASN A 54 22.06 -9.46 -13.38
C ASN A 54 22.78 -8.10 -13.18
N LYS A 55 23.04 -7.69 -11.93
CA LYS A 55 23.62 -6.37 -11.58
C LYS A 55 24.93 -6.03 -12.28
N ASN A 56 25.81 -7.00 -12.44
CA ASN A 56 27.14 -6.75 -12.99
C ASN A 56 27.15 -6.76 -14.53
N GLN A 57 26.15 -7.40 -15.16
CA GLN A 57 26.06 -7.54 -16.62
C GLN A 57 25.37 -6.34 -17.28
N HIS A 58 24.44 -5.68 -16.57
CA HIS A 58 23.55 -4.68 -17.19
C HIS A 58 23.59 -3.32 -16.51
N ARG A 59 24.63 -3.04 -15.71
CA ARG A 59 24.72 -1.85 -14.85
C ARG A 59 24.54 -0.51 -15.58
N GLY A 60 24.94 -0.45 -16.87
CA GLY A 60 24.79 0.74 -17.72
C GLY A 60 23.47 0.82 -18.50
N ALA A 61 22.66 -0.24 -18.52
CA ALA A 61 21.48 -0.31 -19.36
C ALA A 61 20.31 0.48 -18.77
N LEU A 62 19.52 1.15 -19.62
CA LEU A 62 18.36 1.94 -19.20
C LEU A 62 17.32 1.08 -18.46
N PHE A 63 17.09 -0.15 -18.96
CA PHE A 63 16.18 -1.10 -18.30
C PHE A 63 16.65 -1.44 -16.87
N TRP A 64 17.96 -1.47 -16.63
CA TRP A 64 18.51 -1.76 -15.31
C TRP A 64 18.29 -0.62 -14.32
N ARG A 65 18.35 0.63 -14.79
CA ARG A 65 17.97 1.80 -13.99
C ARG A 65 16.50 1.72 -13.58
N ASN A 66 15.61 1.36 -14.52
CA ASN A 66 14.19 1.18 -14.22
C ASN A 66 13.93 0.07 -13.19
N VAL A 67 14.62 -1.07 -13.29
CA VAL A 67 14.56 -2.15 -12.29
C VAL A 67 15.03 -1.69 -10.91
N SER A 68 16.11 -0.90 -10.86
CA SER A 68 16.65 -0.36 -9.61
C SER A 68 15.67 0.62 -8.96
N GLU A 69 15.05 1.48 -9.76
CA GLU A 69 14.01 2.43 -9.33
C GLU A 69 12.75 1.71 -8.83
N LEU A 70 12.31 0.68 -9.55
CA LEU A 70 11.18 -0.16 -9.15
C LEU A 70 11.42 -0.78 -7.77
N GLN A 71 12.59 -1.39 -7.55
CA GLN A 71 12.95 -1.90 -6.22
C GLN A 71 12.91 -0.83 -5.14
N ARG A 72 13.43 0.36 -5.44
CA ARG A 72 13.45 1.47 -4.48
C ARG A 72 12.05 1.89 -4.06
N TYR A 73 11.10 1.96 -4.99
CA TYR A 73 9.72 2.31 -4.66
C TYR A 73 8.99 1.20 -3.90
N LEU A 74 9.17 -0.06 -4.31
CA LEU A 74 8.58 -1.20 -3.63
C LEU A 74 9.11 -1.37 -2.21
N HIS A 75 10.41 -1.15 -1.99
CA HIS A 75 10.99 -1.18 -0.65
C HIS A 75 10.44 -0.06 0.24
N LYS A 76 10.34 1.17 -0.29
CA LYS A 76 9.69 2.28 0.43
C LYS A 76 8.24 1.96 0.78
N LEU A 77 7.53 1.21 -0.07
CA LEU A 77 6.15 0.81 0.19
C LEU A 77 6.07 -0.24 1.32
N GLU A 78 7.01 -1.20 1.38
CA GLU A 78 7.15 -2.13 2.52
C GLU A 78 7.37 -1.36 3.84
N ASP A 79 8.25 -0.36 3.82
CA ASP A 79 8.60 0.45 5.00
C ASP A 79 7.40 1.26 5.55
N LEU A 80 6.40 1.56 4.71
CA LEU A 80 5.17 2.19 5.18
C LEU A 80 4.33 1.26 6.07
N ASN A 81 4.57 -0.05 6.11
CA ASN A 81 3.83 -1.01 6.94
C ASN A 81 2.30 -0.77 6.94
N LEU A 82 1.73 -0.65 5.74
CA LEU A 82 0.34 -0.22 5.55
C LEU A 82 -0.66 -1.15 6.24
N GLN A 83 -0.38 -2.45 6.26
CA GLN A 83 -1.25 -3.42 6.91
C GLN A 83 -1.39 -3.18 8.41
N ASP A 84 -0.28 -3.02 9.13
CA ASP A 84 -0.34 -2.75 10.55
C ASP A 84 -0.94 -1.37 10.82
N SER A 85 -0.73 -0.41 9.93
CA SER A 85 -1.31 0.94 10.05
C SER A 85 -2.85 0.92 10.03
N ILE A 86 -3.48 0.14 9.13
CA ILE A 86 -4.94 0.04 9.06
C ILE A 86 -5.54 -0.78 10.18
N ILE A 87 -4.82 -1.81 10.64
CA ILE A 87 -5.21 -2.59 11.81
C ILE A 87 -5.17 -1.71 13.05
N THR A 88 -4.09 -0.93 13.22
CA THR A 88 -3.92 -0.01 14.35
C THR A 88 -4.97 1.10 14.32
N LEU A 89 -5.26 1.65 13.14
CA LEU A 89 -6.35 2.61 12.96
C LEU A 89 -7.69 2.01 13.39
N ARG A 90 -8.00 0.77 12.97
CA ARG A 90 -9.24 0.10 13.40
C ARG A 90 -9.28 -0.10 14.91
N ASN A 91 -8.18 -0.52 15.51
CA ASN A 91 -8.07 -0.75 16.96
C ASN A 91 -8.22 0.55 17.76
N ALA A 92 -7.80 1.68 17.20
CA ALA A 92 -7.92 3.00 17.82
C ALA A 92 -9.37 3.38 18.19
N PHE A 93 -10.37 2.80 17.51
CA PHE A 93 -11.78 3.02 17.82
C PHE A 93 -12.30 2.23 19.03
N TYR A 94 -11.52 1.25 19.51
CA TYR A 94 -11.90 0.35 20.62
C TYR A 94 -11.09 0.60 21.90
N GLY A 95 -10.15 1.54 21.88
CA GLY A 95 -9.29 1.90 23.01
C GLY A 95 -8.14 0.90 23.27
N THR A 96 -7.39 1.11 24.36
CA THR A 96 -6.22 0.31 24.76
C THR A 96 -6.53 -1.13 25.17
N THR A 97 -7.81 -1.46 25.41
CA THR A 97 -8.28 -2.82 25.69
C THR A 97 -8.32 -3.73 24.44
N ALA A 98 -8.04 -3.20 23.25
CA ALA A 98 -8.21 -3.90 21.99
C ALA A 98 -7.05 -4.84 21.57
N ALA A 99 -6.27 -5.35 22.53
CA ALA A 99 -5.11 -6.20 22.26
C ALA A 99 -5.46 -7.57 21.65
N SER A 100 -6.74 -7.99 21.69
CA SER A 100 -7.20 -9.28 21.17
C SER A 100 -8.32 -9.11 20.13
N SER A 101 -8.33 -9.95 19.10
CA SER A 101 -9.35 -9.94 18.03
C SER A 101 -10.78 -10.19 18.53
N SER A 102 -10.95 -10.71 19.75
CA SER A 102 -12.24 -10.89 20.42
C SER A 102 -12.81 -9.59 21.00
N SER A 103 -11.98 -8.61 21.36
CA SER A 103 -12.39 -7.31 21.89
C SER A 103 -13.09 -6.41 20.84
N MET A 104 -12.86 -6.67 19.56
CA MET A 104 -13.44 -5.91 18.44
C MET A 104 -14.85 -6.37 18.04
N LYS A 105 -15.46 -7.28 18.83
CA LYS A 105 -16.81 -7.81 18.58
C LYS A 105 -17.92 -6.90 19.11
N GLY A 106 -17.58 -5.87 19.91
CA GLY A 106 -18.51 -4.92 20.49
C GLY A 106 -18.69 -3.64 19.68
N THR A 107 -19.48 -2.72 20.20
CA THR A 107 -19.62 -1.36 19.67
C THR A 107 -18.34 -0.57 19.93
N TRP A 108 -17.91 0.24 18.97
CA TRP A 108 -16.74 1.12 19.15
C TRP A 108 -16.97 2.10 20.31
N THR A 109 -15.90 2.45 21.00
CA THR A 109 -15.92 3.20 22.27
C THR A 109 -15.28 4.58 22.17
N HIS A 110 -14.36 4.76 21.22
CA HIS A 110 -13.61 6.00 21.04
C HIS A 110 -13.50 6.35 19.56
N CYS A 111 -13.32 7.64 19.26
CA CYS A 111 -12.94 8.12 17.94
C CYS A 111 -11.51 8.68 18.01
N PRO A 112 -10.58 8.26 17.14
CA PRO A 112 -9.25 8.84 17.08
C PRO A 112 -9.33 10.30 16.59
N GLY A 113 -8.55 11.17 17.22
CA GLY A 113 -8.51 12.59 16.87
C GLY A 113 -8.06 12.87 15.44
N ARG A 114 -8.43 14.04 14.92
CA ARG A 114 -8.17 14.48 13.53
C ARG A 114 -6.70 14.37 13.12
N ARG A 115 -5.76 14.70 14.01
CA ARG A 115 -4.32 14.62 13.73
C ARG A 115 -3.86 13.20 13.44
N TYR A 116 -4.39 12.23 14.19
CA TYR A 116 -4.09 10.82 13.99
C TYR A 116 -4.62 10.33 12.64
N LEU A 117 -5.89 10.63 12.34
CA LEU A 117 -6.51 10.31 11.05
C LEU A 117 -5.76 10.93 9.87
N SER A 118 -5.36 12.21 9.99
CA SER A 118 -4.60 12.91 8.96
C SER A 118 -3.23 12.27 8.70
N LYS A 119 -2.56 11.77 9.74
CA LYS A 119 -1.27 11.08 9.59
C LYS A 119 -1.44 9.77 8.80
N ILE A 120 -2.44 8.96 9.14
CA ILE A 120 -2.73 7.72 8.42
C ILE A 120 -3.11 8.04 6.97
N ALA A 121 -3.99 9.03 6.75
CA ALA A 121 -4.36 9.45 5.40
C ALA A 121 -3.15 9.89 4.56
N ALA A 122 -2.22 10.66 5.13
CA ALA A 122 -0.99 11.07 4.45
C ALA A 122 -0.10 9.88 4.08
N GLN A 123 0.01 8.88 4.96
CA GLN A 123 0.76 7.65 4.69
C GLN A 123 0.17 6.85 3.52
N TYR A 124 -1.16 6.73 3.46
CA TYR A 124 -1.84 6.10 2.31
C TYR A 124 -1.70 6.92 1.03
N HIS A 125 -1.68 8.25 1.12
CA HIS A 125 -1.41 9.11 -0.02
C HIS A 125 -0.01 8.88 -0.60
N VAL A 126 1.01 8.78 0.26
CA VAL A 126 2.38 8.44 -0.16
C VAL A 126 2.42 7.05 -0.81
N ALA A 127 1.71 6.07 -0.25
CA ALA A 127 1.60 4.73 -0.83
C ALA A 127 1.02 4.77 -2.26
N THR A 128 -0.07 5.51 -2.48
CA THR A 128 -0.65 5.69 -3.82
C THR A 128 0.34 6.35 -4.78
N GLN A 129 1.08 7.38 -4.34
CA GLN A 129 2.10 8.02 -5.17
C GLN A 129 3.23 7.06 -5.57
N LEU A 130 3.67 6.19 -4.65
CA LEU A 130 4.67 5.16 -4.95
C LEU A 130 4.14 4.13 -5.95
N LEU A 131 2.91 3.65 -5.77
CA LEU A 131 2.26 2.72 -6.70
C LEU A 131 2.10 3.30 -8.11
N ASN A 132 1.73 4.58 -8.22
CA ASN A 132 1.67 5.25 -9.53
C ASN A 132 3.05 5.30 -10.21
N LYS A 133 4.14 5.47 -9.45
CA LYS A 133 5.50 5.42 -10.01
C LYS A 133 5.88 4.01 -10.47
N VAL A 134 5.46 2.99 -9.74
CA VAL A 134 5.64 1.57 -10.13
C VAL A 134 4.92 1.29 -11.45
N ASP A 135 3.65 1.66 -11.55
CA ASP A 135 2.83 1.47 -12.74
C ASP A 135 3.42 2.18 -13.97
N ASN A 136 3.86 3.44 -13.81
CA ASN A 136 4.52 4.18 -14.89
C ASN A 136 5.78 3.46 -15.41
N ILE A 137 6.59 2.87 -14.53
CA ILE A 137 7.79 2.13 -14.93
C ILE A 137 7.41 0.83 -15.67
N GLN A 138 6.41 0.10 -15.17
CA GLN A 138 5.91 -1.11 -15.81
C GLN A 138 5.34 -0.82 -17.21
N ASN A 139 4.53 0.22 -17.34
CA ASN A 139 3.94 0.65 -18.62
C ASN A 139 5.02 1.09 -19.62
N ALA A 140 6.04 1.83 -19.17
CA ALA A 140 7.18 2.19 -20.01
C ALA A 140 7.96 0.96 -20.50
N PHE A 141 8.14 -0.05 -19.65
CA PHE A 141 8.78 -1.31 -20.04
C PHE A 141 7.94 -2.08 -21.06
N LEU A 142 6.62 -2.21 -20.84
CA LEU A 142 5.72 -2.87 -21.79
C LEU A 142 5.71 -2.15 -23.15
N ALA A 143 5.65 -0.82 -23.15
CA ALA A 143 5.71 -0.03 -24.39
C ALA A 143 7.03 -0.24 -25.15
N MET A 144 8.16 -0.33 -24.45
CA MET A 144 9.46 -0.64 -25.05
C MET A 144 9.48 -2.05 -25.67
N VAL A 145 8.93 -3.05 -24.98
CA VAL A 145 8.84 -4.43 -25.51
C VAL A 145 7.94 -4.47 -26.75
N LEU A 146 6.75 -3.88 -26.69
CA LEU A 146 5.79 -3.88 -27.80
C LEU A 146 6.33 -3.14 -29.04
N THR A 147 7.00 -2.00 -28.85
CA THR A 147 7.65 -1.28 -29.96
C THR A 147 8.80 -2.07 -30.57
N SER A 148 9.61 -2.75 -29.75
CA SER A 148 10.70 -3.60 -30.25
C SER A 148 10.19 -4.81 -31.08
N VAL A 149 9.04 -5.39 -30.72
CA VAL A 149 8.39 -6.48 -31.45
C VAL A 149 7.74 -5.97 -32.76
N SER A 150 7.18 -4.76 -32.75
CA SER A 150 6.62 -4.13 -33.96
C SER A 150 7.71 -3.80 -35.00
N ILE A 151 8.88 -3.36 -34.56
CA ILE A 151 10.01 -3.02 -35.45
C ILE A 151 10.58 -4.27 -36.15
N HIS A 152 10.51 -5.45 -35.53
CA HIS A 152 10.97 -6.71 -36.13
C HIS A 152 9.95 -7.36 -37.09
N SER A 153 8.75 -6.78 -37.24
CA SER A 153 7.67 -7.33 -38.08
C SER A 153 7.57 -6.70 -39.47
N TYR A 154 8.49 -5.81 -39.86
CA TYR A 154 8.55 -5.30 -41.24
C TYR A 154 9.43 -6.20 -42.11
N PRO A 155 8.87 -6.98 -43.06
CA PRO A 155 9.69 -7.69 -44.04
C PRO A 155 10.41 -6.67 -44.92
N LYS A 156 11.73 -6.84 -45.05
CA LYS A 156 12.52 -6.15 -46.08
C LYS A 156 11.94 -6.57 -47.44
N SER A 157 11.24 -5.66 -48.09
CA SER A 157 10.89 -5.79 -49.51
C SER A 157 12.19 -5.58 -50.29
N VAL A 158 12.68 -6.66 -50.90
CA VAL A 158 13.67 -6.65 -51.99
C VAL A 158 12.92 -7.10 -53.24
#